data_AF-A0A3D5MSK7-F1
#
_entry.id   AF-A0A3D5MSK7-F1
#
_cell.length_a   1.000
_cell.length_b   1.000
_cell.length_c   1.000
_cell.angle_alpha   90.00
_cell.angle_beta   90.00
_cell.angle_gamma   90.00
#
_symmetry.space_group_name_H-M   'P 1'
#
loop_
_entity.id
_entity.type
_entity.pdbx_description
1 polymer ?
#
loop_
_entity_poly.entity_id
_entity_poly.type
_entity_poly.pdbx_seq_one_letter_code
_entity_poly.pdbx_strand_id
1 'polypeptide(L)'
;MGGEDPVPDGRDYFYTLQEICVLLNLLPNSFRQIAREFPDLVQVQEEVRKGRTVLGLPQRDFEVLRAIVQMRGRGLSGDEIREALRRGIPLEAETERSDAGQERPGEATAEGPRAAAAPASGPASLDDAVGRSLVGDAFQEGGGSEEPAHGGNGRVGDLDETAVAADDVHTANRLAVERALAAEIAALKGELLKMDQRRREERDKLLTALMRTQRELRTLRYEVGLTLSRRERKKRRGFWA
;
A
#
# COMPACT_ATOMS: atom_id res chain seq x y z
N MET A 1 -34.79 -22.96 -2.89
CA MET A 1 -34.27 -22.02 -1.87
C MET A 1 -32.75 -22.13 -1.90
N GLY A 2 -32.11 -21.55 -2.92
CA GLY A 2 -30.65 -21.42 -3.00
C GLY A 2 -30.32 -19.99 -2.62
N GLY A 3 -29.81 -19.80 -1.40
CA GLY A 3 -29.23 -18.53 -1.00
C GLY A 3 -27.82 -18.49 -1.52
N GLU A 4 -27.64 -17.88 -2.70
CA GLU A 4 -26.33 -17.48 -3.17
C GLU A 4 -25.81 -16.42 -2.19
N ASP A 5 -24.77 -16.77 -1.43
CA ASP A 5 -23.97 -15.79 -0.72
C ASP A 5 -23.48 -14.76 -1.74
N PRO A 6 -23.70 -13.45 -1.53
CA PRO A 6 -23.20 -12.46 -2.47
C PRO A 6 -21.67 -12.51 -2.42
N VAL A 7 -21.09 -12.95 -3.55
CA VAL A 7 -19.71 -12.65 -3.94
C VAL A 7 -19.43 -11.19 -3.55
N PRO A 8 -18.29 -10.86 -2.93
CA PRO A 8 -17.92 -9.47 -2.66
C PRO A 8 -17.82 -8.76 -4.02
N ASP A 9 -18.93 -8.15 -4.39
CA ASP A 9 -19.12 -7.31 -5.55
C ASP A 9 -17.94 -6.34 -5.55
N GLY A 10 -17.14 -6.34 -6.62
CA GLY A 10 -15.91 -5.56 -6.78
C GLY A 10 -16.18 -4.05 -6.86
N ARG A 11 -17.01 -3.52 -5.95
CA ARG A 11 -17.37 -2.13 -5.84
C ARG A 11 -16.11 -1.39 -5.43
N ASP A 12 -15.58 -0.63 -6.38
CA ASP A 12 -14.57 0.38 -6.17
C ASP A 12 -14.84 1.13 -4.87
N TYR A 13 -13.83 1.21 -3.99
CA TYR A 13 -13.99 1.80 -2.66
C TYR A 13 -14.45 3.26 -2.78
N PHE A 14 -15.56 3.61 -2.13
CA PHE A 14 -16.01 5.00 -2.08
C PHE A 14 -15.36 5.74 -0.90
N TYR A 15 -14.61 6.79 -1.21
CA TYR A 15 -13.95 7.67 -0.26
C TYR A 15 -14.86 8.83 0.08
N THR A 16 -15.28 8.92 1.33
CA THR A 16 -16.04 10.06 1.85
C THR A 16 -15.19 11.33 1.85
N LEU A 17 -15.83 12.50 1.77
CA LEU A 17 -15.19 13.82 1.87
C LEU A 17 -14.24 13.90 3.07
N GLN A 18 -14.64 13.31 4.20
CA GLN A 18 -13.83 13.28 5.40
C GLN A 18 -12.55 12.47 5.22
N GLU A 19 -12.65 11.26 4.66
CA GLU A 19 -11.48 10.42 4.34
C GLU A 19 -10.57 11.12 3.33
N ILE A 20 -11.13 11.71 2.27
CA ILE A 20 -10.37 12.43 1.23
C ILE A 20 -9.56 13.57 1.85
N CYS A 21 -10.20 14.43 2.65
CA CYS A 21 -9.54 15.54 3.31
C CYS A 21 -8.39 15.09 4.23
N VAL A 22 -8.57 13.95 4.92
CA VAL A 22 -7.55 13.39 5.79
C VAL A 22 -6.39 12.81 4.99
N LEU A 23 -6.66 11.98 3.98
CA LEU A 23 -5.65 11.28 3.18
C LEU A 23 -4.79 12.23 2.35
N LEU A 24 -5.40 13.30 1.82
CA LEU A 24 -4.70 14.27 0.97
C LEU A 24 -4.23 15.52 1.75
N ASN A 25 -4.42 15.55 3.07
CA ASN A 25 -4.14 16.70 3.92
C ASN A 25 -4.76 18.01 3.38
N LEU A 26 -6.01 17.92 2.90
CA LEU A 26 -6.75 19.02 2.30
C LEU A 26 -7.83 19.55 3.24
N LEU A 27 -8.06 20.86 3.17
CA LEU A 27 -9.24 21.45 3.78
C LEU A 27 -10.50 21.17 2.94
N PRO A 28 -11.69 21.03 3.55
CA PRO A 28 -12.93 20.78 2.81
C PRO A 28 -13.23 21.85 1.74
N ASN A 29 -12.85 23.11 1.98
CA ASN A 29 -13.03 24.17 1.00
C ASN A 29 -12.10 24.00 -0.21
N SER A 30 -10.84 23.62 0.02
CA SER A 30 -9.86 23.33 -1.04
C SER A 30 -10.32 22.17 -1.90
N PHE A 31 -10.85 21.09 -1.29
CA PHE A 31 -11.48 19.99 -2.03
C PHE A 31 -12.60 20.50 -2.95
N ARG A 32 -13.55 21.28 -2.42
CA ARG A 32 -14.68 21.79 -3.20
C ARG A 32 -14.22 22.70 -4.34
N GLN A 33 -13.19 23.50 -4.11
CA GLN A 33 -12.62 24.36 -5.14
C GLN A 33 -12.01 23.53 -6.27
N ILE A 34 -11.21 22.52 -5.93
CA ILE A 34 -10.62 21.61 -6.91
C ILE A 34 -11.72 20.86 -7.68
N ALA A 35 -12.71 20.28 -6.98
CA ALA A 35 -13.81 19.57 -7.62
C ALA A 35 -14.64 20.47 -8.58
N ARG A 36 -14.78 21.77 -8.27
CA ARG A 36 -15.43 22.74 -9.17
C ARG A 36 -14.58 23.12 -10.38
N GLU A 37 -13.26 23.05 -10.26
CA GLU A 37 -12.31 23.41 -11.31
C GLU A 37 -12.07 22.27 -12.30
N PHE A 38 -12.25 21.02 -11.86
CA PHE A 38 -12.10 19.81 -12.66
C PHE A 38 -13.37 18.93 -12.65
N PRO A 39 -14.55 19.48 -13.01
CA PRO A 39 -15.82 18.75 -12.94
C PRO A 39 -15.90 17.60 -13.96
N ASP A 40 -15.08 17.66 -15.01
CA ASP A 40 -14.93 16.66 -16.05
C ASP A 40 -14.08 15.45 -15.61
N LEU A 41 -13.19 15.65 -14.63
CA LEU A 41 -12.24 14.62 -14.17
C LEU A 41 -12.60 14.02 -12.80
N VAL A 42 -13.31 14.78 -11.96
CA VAL A 42 -13.64 14.39 -10.59
C VAL A 42 -15.14 14.56 -10.37
N GLN A 43 -15.88 13.45 -10.33
CA GLN A 43 -17.33 13.45 -10.16
C GLN A 43 -17.69 13.21 -8.71
N VAL A 44 -18.02 14.29 -8.01
CA VAL A 44 -18.51 14.23 -6.64
C VAL A 44 -19.87 13.56 -6.60
N GLN A 45 -19.99 12.50 -5.81
CA GLN A 45 -21.21 11.72 -5.66
C GLN A 45 -21.69 11.74 -4.21
N GLU A 46 -22.98 11.46 -4.05
CA GLU A 46 -23.62 11.25 -2.75
C GLU A 46 -23.94 9.77 -2.59
N GLU A 47 -23.50 9.19 -1.46
CA GLU A 47 -23.79 7.81 -1.10
C GLU A 47 -24.49 7.77 0.26
N VAL A 48 -25.47 6.90 0.45
CA VAL A 48 -26.11 6.71 1.76
C VAL A 48 -25.33 5.65 2.54
N ARG A 49 -24.61 6.07 3.58
CA ARG A 49 -23.89 5.17 4.49
C ARG A 49 -24.51 5.20 5.87
N LYS A 50 -24.91 4.02 6.38
CA LYS A 50 -25.51 3.87 7.72
C LYS A 50 -26.68 4.85 7.97
N GLY A 51 -27.53 5.04 6.95
CA GLY A 51 -28.69 5.93 7.02
C GLY A 51 -28.38 7.43 6.95
N ARG A 52 -27.14 7.82 6.61
CA ARG A 52 -26.74 9.21 6.40
C ARG A 52 -26.20 9.41 5.00
N THR A 53 -26.65 10.46 4.32
CA THR A 53 -26.06 10.88 3.05
C THR A 53 -24.66 11.44 3.30
N VAL A 54 -23.67 10.87 2.64
CA VAL A 54 -22.28 11.30 2.68
C VAL A 54 -21.82 11.67 1.28
N LEU A 55 -21.12 12.81 1.18
CA LEU A 55 -20.50 13.27 -0.04
C LEU A 55 -19.12 12.60 -0.18
N GLY A 56 -18.71 12.24 -1.39
CA GLY A 56 -17.42 11.60 -1.61
C GLY A 56 -17.11 11.33 -3.08
N LEU A 57 -16.13 10.45 -3.31
CA LEU A 57 -15.66 10.05 -4.62
C LEU A 57 -15.49 8.53 -4.69
N PRO A 58 -15.80 7.89 -5.84
CA PRO A 58 -15.34 6.53 -6.09
C PRO A 58 -13.81 6.47 -6.19
N GLN A 59 -13.24 5.29 -6.02
CA GLN A 59 -11.79 5.08 -5.97
C GLN A 59 -11.06 5.67 -7.17
N ARG A 60 -11.57 5.42 -8.38
CA ARG A 60 -10.99 5.97 -9.62
C ARG A 60 -10.84 7.49 -9.57
N ASP A 61 -11.89 8.20 -9.18
CA ASP A 61 -11.89 9.66 -9.14
C ASP A 61 -11.05 10.19 -7.97
N PHE A 62 -10.95 9.43 -6.87
CA PHE A 62 -10.05 9.75 -5.78
C PHE A 62 -8.57 9.71 -6.21
N GLU A 63 -8.17 8.71 -7.01
CA GLU A 63 -6.82 8.61 -7.54
C GLU A 63 -6.49 9.78 -8.48
N VAL A 64 -7.45 10.18 -9.32
CA VAL A 64 -7.34 11.37 -10.17
C VAL A 64 -7.21 12.63 -9.32
N LEU A 65 -8.04 12.79 -8.28
CA LEU A 65 -7.94 13.93 -7.36
C LEU A 65 -6.58 13.97 -6.65
N ARG A 66 -6.07 12.82 -6.19
CA ARG A 66 -4.74 12.71 -5.57
C ARG A 66 -3.67 13.24 -6.51
N ALA A 67 -3.75 12.89 -7.79
CA ALA A 67 -2.84 13.39 -8.81
C ALA A 67 -2.90 14.90 -9.00
N ILE A 68 -4.11 15.45 -9.11
CA ILE A 68 -4.35 16.90 -9.23
C ILE A 68 -3.70 17.64 -8.07
N VAL A 69 -3.88 17.13 -6.85
CA VAL A 69 -3.37 17.74 -5.62
C VAL A 69 -1.84 17.71 -5.58
N GLN A 70 -1.23 16.59 -5.97
CA GLN A 70 0.22 16.46 -6.06
C GLN A 70 0.82 17.43 -7.09
N MET A 71 0.24 17.50 -8.29
CA MET A 71 0.70 18.44 -9.34
C MET A 71 0.51 19.90 -8.94
N ARG A 72 -0.60 20.23 -8.28
CA ARG A 72 -0.82 21.58 -7.72
C ARG A 72 0.21 21.92 -6.64
N GLY A 73 0.59 20.95 -5.81
CA GLY A 73 1.66 21.11 -4.82
C GLY A 73 3.03 21.43 -5.47
N ARG A 74 3.23 21.01 -6.72
CA ARG A 74 4.42 21.34 -7.54
C ARG A 74 4.29 22.66 -8.31
N GLY A 75 3.17 23.38 -8.15
CA GLY A 75 2.95 24.69 -8.77
C GLY A 75 2.34 24.65 -10.18
N LEU A 76 1.91 23.49 -10.69
CA LEU A 76 1.26 23.40 -12.00
C LEU A 76 -0.10 24.10 -11.98
N SER A 77 -0.38 24.81 -13.06
CA SER A 77 -1.69 25.42 -13.33
C SER A 77 -2.73 24.38 -13.73
N GLY A 78 -4.02 24.76 -13.68
CA GLY A 78 -5.12 23.84 -14.00
C GLY A 78 -5.07 23.27 -15.42
N ASP A 79 -4.61 24.05 -16.40
CA ASP A 79 -4.52 23.61 -17.80
C ASP A 79 -3.35 22.64 -18.01
N GLU A 80 -2.20 22.90 -17.39
CA GLU A 80 -1.05 22.00 -17.38
C GLU A 80 -1.40 20.66 -16.71
N ILE A 81 -2.18 20.70 -15.62
CA ILE A 81 -2.69 19.50 -14.94
C ILE A 81 -3.60 18.69 -15.88
N ARG A 82 -4.55 19.34 -16.55
CA ARG A 82 -5.44 18.67 -17.54
C ARG A 82 -4.67 18.04 -18.68
N GLU A 83 -3.61 18.70 -19.15
CA GLU A 83 -2.75 18.17 -20.21
C GLU A 83 -1.90 17.00 -19.72
N ALA A 84 -1.32 17.09 -18.53
CA ALA A 84 -0.55 16.01 -17.91
C ALA A 84 -1.38 14.73 -17.72
N LEU A 85 -2.62 14.87 -17.23
CA LEU A 85 -3.55 13.75 -17.06
C LEU A 85 -3.96 13.12 -18.39
N ARG A 86 -4.20 13.93 -19.44
CA ARG A 86 -4.51 13.43 -20.79
C ARG A 86 -3.35 12.66 -21.42
N ARG A 87 -2.10 13.04 -21.12
CA ARG A 87 -0.90 12.33 -21.60
C ARG A 87 -0.62 11.03 -20.85
N GLY A 88 -1.38 10.72 -19.78
CA GLY A 88 -1.30 9.45 -19.08
C GLY A 88 -0.02 9.26 -18.26
N ILE A 89 0.58 10.35 -17.74
CA ILE A 89 1.78 10.26 -16.90
C ILE A 89 1.43 9.42 -15.65
N PRO A 90 2.06 8.25 -15.44
CA PRO A 90 1.77 7.40 -14.30
C PRO A 90 2.25 8.12 -13.03
N LEU A 91 1.33 8.25 -12.07
CA LEU A 91 1.68 8.71 -10.73
C LEU A 91 2.26 7.53 -9.96
N GLU A 92 3.56 7.32 -10.12
CA GLU A 92 4.36 6.48 -9.24
C GLU A 92 4.08 6.86 -7.78
N ALA A 93 3.78 5.84 -6.99
CA ALA A 93 3.44 5.94 -5.58
C ALA A 93 4.66 6.36 -4.75
N GLU A 94 4.95 7.66 -4.68
CA GLU A 94 5.90 8.19 -3.69
C GLU A 94 5.22 8.28 -2.32
N THR A 95 5.04 7.11 -1.70
CA THR A 95 5.14 6.95 -0.25
C THR A 95 6.64 6.89 0.05
N GLU A 96 7.29 8.05 0.19
CA GLU A 96 8.53 8.28 0.96
C GLU A 96 9.10 9.66 0.65
N ARG A 97 8.78 10.65 1.51
CA ARG A 97 9.75 11.46 2.25
C ARG A 97 9.02 12.61 2.95
N SER A 98 8.93 12.44 4.26
CA SER A 98 8.89 13.59 5.17
C SER A 98 10.21 14.35 5.08
N ASP A 99 10.09 15.64 5.34
CA ASP A 99 11.13 16.51 5.91
C ASP A 99 12.26 16.97 4.98
N ALA A 100 12.00 18.08 4.29
CA ALA A 100 13.03 19.08 3.99
C ALA A 100 12.41 20.47 4.04
N GLY A 101 12.69 21.16 5.15
CA GLY A 101 12.75 22.62 5.33
C GLY A 101 11.90 23.48 4.40
N GLN A 102 10.73 23.91 4.89
CA GLN A 102 10.09 25.12 4.39
C GLN A 102 10.91 26.34 4.87
N GLU A 103 12.00 26.64 4.17
CA GLU A 103 12.72 27.90 4.36
C GLU A 103 11.87 29.06 3.84
N ARG A 104 11.70 30.06 4.71
CA ARG A 104 11.10 31.35 4.37
C ARG A 104 12.12 32.17 3.57
N PRO A 105 11.73 32.94 2.55
CA PRO A 105 12.66 33.82 1.87
C PRO A 105 12.84 35.13 2.66
N GLY A 106 14.09 35.55 2.82
CA GLY A 106 14.46 36.94 3.12
C GLY A 106 15.43 37.11 4.29
N GLU A 107 16.73 37.22 4.00
CA GLU A 107 17.48 38.49 4.05
C GLU A 107 18.96 38.23 3.75
N ALA A 108 19.50 39.03 2.83
CA ALA A 108 20.91 39.06 2.48
C ALA A 108 21.72 39.78 3.57
N THR A 109 22.94 39.31 3.87
CA THR A 109 24.19 40.10 3.82
C THR A 109 25.44 39.33 4.25
N ALA A 110 26.48 39.47 3.42
CA ALA A 110 27.92 39.60 3.71
C ALA A 110 28.78 38.44 4.29
N GLU A 111 29.68 37.95 3.42
CA GLU A 111 31.15 37.84 3.58
C GLU A 111 31.82 37.07 4.76
N GLY A 112 32.28 35.85 4.46
CA GLY A 112 33.63 35.24 4.71
C GLY A 112 34.22 35.10 6.15
N PRO A 113 35.38 34.42 6.34
CA PRO A 113 36.05 33.38 5.55
C PRO A 113 36.48 32.11 6.36
N ARG A 114 37.12 31.16 5.66
CA ARG A 114 37.62 29.81 6.04
C ARG A 114 38.60 29.70 7.23
N ALA A 115 38.55 28.56 7.93
CA ALA A 115 39.68 27.80 8.54
C ALA A 115 39.19 26.34 8.79
N ALA A 116 39.72 25.25 8.23
CA ALA A 116 41.03 24.56 8.38
C ALA A 116 41.00 23.37 9.38
N ALA A 117 41.52 22.22 8.90
CA ALA A 117 42.11 21.05 9.61
C ALA A 117 41.22 19.90 10.16
N ALA A 118 41.09 18.84 9.35
CA ALA A 118 41.67 17.47 9.48
C ALA A 118 41.48 16.61 10.79
N PRO A 119 41.90 15.32 10.82
CA PRO A 119 41.00 14.15 10.77
C PRO A 119 41.11 13.22 12.01
N ALA A 120 40.20 12.25 12.16
CA ALA A 120 40.34 11.18 13.16
C ALA A 120 40.01 9.80 12.57
N SER A 121 40.91 8.86 12.86
CA SER A 121 40.97 7.50 12.34
C SER A 121 40.31 6.48 13.29
N GLY A 122 39.52 5.57 12.70
CA GLY A 122 39.33 4.14 13.06
C GLY A 122 38.60 3.75 14.36
N PRO A 123 38.33 2.44 14.59
CA PRO A 123 38.57 1.27 13.73
C PRO A 123 37.35 0.32 13.55
N ALA A 124 37.61 -0.74 12.79
CA ALA A 124 36.74 -1.80 12.28
C ALA A 124 35.99 -2.68 13.29
N SER A 125 34.86 -3.23 12.84
CA SER A 125 34.37 -4.61 13.03
C SER A 125 33.17 -4.80 12.07
N LEU A 126 32.79 -5.95 11.52
CA LEU A 126 32.90 -7.34 11.95
C LEU A 126 32.54 -8.16 10.69
N ASP A 127 33.50 -8.93 10.13
CA ASP A 127 33.21 -9.98 9.15
C ASP A 127 32.85 -11.24 9.94
N ASP A 128 31.62 -11.70 9.82
CA ASP A 128 31.24 -13.05 10.22
C ASP A 128 30.01 -13.50 9.44
N ALA A 129 30.16 -14.63 8.74
CA ALA A 129 29.16 -15.69 8.55
C ALA A 129 29.39 -16.43 7.24
N VAL A 130 30.35 -17.35 7.30
CA VAL A 130 30.37 -18.57 6.50
C VAL A 130 29.10 -19.36 6.80
N GLY A 131 28.22 -19.50 5.80
CA GLY A 131 26.98 -20.27 5.88
C GLY A 131 26.79 -21.13 4.64
N ARG A 132 27.36 -22.34 4.71
CA ARG A 132 27.17 -23.49 3.80
C ARG A 132 25.78 -23.55 3.16
N SER A 133 25.70 -23.54 1.83
CA SER A 133 24.58 -24.11 1.10
C SER A 133 25.07 -25.33 0.32
N LEU A 134 24.49 -26.48 0.67
CA LEU A 134 24.73 -27.79 0.10
C LEU A 134 24.17 -27.83 -1.33
N VAL A 135 25.07 -27.90 -2.32
CA VAL A 135 24.72 -28.37 -3.67
C VAL A 135 24.69 -29.89 -3.59
N GLY A 136 23.49 -30.44 -3.47
CA GLY A 136 23.23 -31.85 -3.67
C GLY A 136 22.48 -31.98 -4.98
N ASP A 137 23.17 -32.27 -6.07
CA ASP A 137 22.54 -32.78 -7.28
C ASP A 137 23.54 -33.54 -8.16
N ALA A 138 23.00 -34.53 -8.87
CA ALA A 138 23.63 -35.43 -9.83
C ALA A 138 24.39 -36.65 -9.26
N PHE A 139 23.60 -37.64 -8.84
CA PHE A 139 24.00 -39.05 -8.93
C PHE A 139 24.24 -39.40 -10.40
N GLN A 140 25.47 -39.84 -10.67
CA GLN A 140 25.96 -40.23 -11.97
C GLN A 140 25.50 -41.67 -12.28
N GLU A 141 24.88 -41.80 -13.45
CA GLU A 141 24.41 -43.04 -14.05
C GLU A 141 25.55 -44.06 -14.15
N GLY A 142 25.26 -45.27 -13.68
CA GLY A 142 26.08 -46.45 -13.91
C GLY A 142 25.20 -47.59 -14.38
N GLY A 143 25.56 -48.16 -15.53
CA GLY A 143 25.43 -49.60 -15.76
C GLY A 143 24.51 -50.04 -16.88
N GLY A 144 25.12 -50.58 -17.94
CA GLY A 144 24.76 -51.93 -18.38
C GLY A 144 23.87 -52.03 -19.61
N SER A 145 24.46 -51.81 -20.78
CA SER A 145 24.04 -52.45 -22.03
C SER A 145 24.44 -53.94 -22.00
N GLU A 146 23.47 -54.84 -22.01
CA GLU A 146 23.63 -56.23 -22.47
C GLU A 146 22.23 -56.87 -22.71
N GLU A 147 21.82 -56.95 -23.98
CA GLU A 147 20.88 -57.98 -24.45
C GLU A 147 21.59 -59.34 -24.46
N PRO A 148 20.85 -60.45 -24.28
CA PRO A 148 20.66 -61.29 -25.45
C PRO A 148 19.26 -61.92 -25.58
N ALA A 149 19.04 -62.42 -26.80
CA ALA A 149 17.81 -62.90 -27.40
C ALA A 149 17.21 -64.21 -26.83
N HIS A 150 15.90 -64.30 -27.02
CA HIS A 150 15.03 -65.46 -27.33
C HIS A 150 15.17 -66.80 -26.60
N GLY A 151 14.05 -67.22 -25.98
CA GLY A 151 13.72 -68.61 -25.68
C GLY A 151 12.33 -68.75 -25.07
N GLY A 152 11.31 -69.01 -25.90
CA GLY A 152 9.94 -69.24 -25.44
C GLY A 152 9.75 -70.63 -24.81
N ASN A 153 9.02 -70.67 -23.69
CA ASN A 153 7.79 -71.44 -23.48
C ASN A 153 7.57 -71.68 -21.99
N GLY A 154 6.39 -71.30 -21.50
CA GLY A 154 5.85 -71.87 -20.28
C GLY A 154 5.15 -70.88 -19.37
N ARG A 155 3.82 -70.98 -19.37
CA ARG A 155 2.90 -70.56 -18.28
C ARG A 155 2.45 -69.10 -18.32
N VAL A 156 1.37 -68.87 -19.07
CA VAL A 156 0.44 -67.77 -18.83
C VAL A 156 -0.25 -68.05 -17.50
N GLY A 157 0.10 -67.28 -16.48
CA GLY A 157 -0.49 -67.34 -15.15
C GLY A 157 0.29 -66.42 -14.23
N ASP A 158 -0.37 -65.33 -13.81
CA ASP A 158 -0.02 -64.45 -12.69
C ASP A 158 0.91 -63.24 -12.98
N LEU A 159 0.64 -62.45 -14.02
CA LEU A 159 1.33 -61.17 -14.28
C LEU A 159 0.37 -59.98 -14.52
N ASP A 160 -0.76 -59.90 -13.83
CA ASP A 160 -1.70 -58.78 -14.08
C ASP A 160 -2.46 -58.26 -12.85
N GLU A 161 -1.91 -58.44 -11.65
CA GLU A 161 -2.51 -57.90 -10.42
C GLU A 161 -1.61 -56.87 -9.72
N THR A 162 -0.29 -56.98 -9.87
CA THR A 162 0.68 -56.05 -9.26
C THR A 162 0.88 -54.76 -10.04
N ALA A 163 0.78 -54.78 -11.38
CA ALA A 163 0.90 -53.59 -12.22
C ALA A 163 -0.35 -52.68 -12.08
N VAL A 164 -1.54 -53.29 -12.05
CA VAL A 164 -2.81 -52.56 -11.82
C VAL A 164 -2.85 -51.98 -10.40
N ALA A 165 -2.41 -52.74 -9.39
CA ALA A 165 -2.32 -52.24 -8.02
C ALA A 165 -1.29 -51.09 -7.86
N ALA A 166 -0.19 -51.09 -8.62
CA ALA A 166 0.79 -50.01 -8.60
C ALA A 166 0.23 -48.71 -9.22
N ASP A 167 -0.51 -48.80 -10.32
CA ASP A 167 -1.19 -47.66 -10.94
C ASP A 167 -2.31 -47.11 -10.05
N ASP A 168 -3.06 -47.97 -9.36
CA ASP A 168 -4.08 -47.56 -8.37
C ASP A 168 -3.44 -46.85 -7.16
N VAL A 169 -2.27 -47.31 -6.72
CA VAL A 169 -1.52 -46.66 -5.62
C VAL A 169 -0.93 -45.31 -6.08
N HIS A 170 -0.41 -45.21 -7.30
CA HIS A 170 0.11 -43.95 -7.83
C HIS A 170 -0.99 -42.91 -8.06
N THR A 171 -2.15 -43.33 -8.59
CA THR A 171 -3.32 -42.45 -8.75
C THR A 171 -3.89 -42.03 -7.40
N ALA A 172 -3.99 -42.92 -6.42
CA ALA A 172 -4.42 -42.59 -5.06
C ALA A 172 -3.47 -41.59 -4.38
N ASN A 173 -2.14 -41.80 -4.50
CA ASN A 173 -1.14 -40.87 -3.97
C ASN A 173 -1.21 -39.49 -4.65
N ARG A 174 -1.41 -39.45 -5.98
CA ARG A 174 -1.58 -38.19 -6.71
C ARG A 174 -2.82 -37.43 -6.24
N LEU A 175 -3.95 -38.11 -6.08
CA LEU A 175 -5.18 -37.50 -5.58
C LEU A 175 -5.05 -37.05 -4.11
N ALA A 176 -4.25 -37.74 -3.29
CA ALA A 176 -3.95 -37.32 -1.93
C ALA A 176 -3.13 -36.03 -1.91
N VAL A 177 -2.11 -35.92 -2.77
CA VAL A 177 -1.30 -34.71 -2.92
C VAL A 177 -2.13 -33.54 -3.45
N GLU A 178 -2.97 -33.75 -4.47
CA GLU A 178 -3.85 -32.70 -5.01
C GLU A 178 -4.84 -32.19 -3.96
N ARG A 179 -5.39 -33.07 -3.10
CA ARG A 179 -6.24 -32.66 -1.97
C ARG A 179 -5.47 -31.89 -0.89
N ALA A 180 -4.24 -32.30 -0.58
CA ALA A 180 -3.40 -31.59 0.37
C ALA A 180 -3.07 -30.17 -0.11
N LEU A 181 -2.71 -30.03 -1.39
CA LEU A 181 -2.46 -28.73 -2.02
C LEU A 181 -3.72 -27.85 -2.03
N ALA A 182 -4.89 -28.43 -2.34
CA ALA A 182 -6.15 -27.70 -2.31
C ALA A 182 -6.50 -27.20 -0.89
N ALA A 183 -6.23 -28.01 0.14
CA ALA A 183 -6.42 -27.62 1.53
C ALA A 183 -5.46 -26.50 1.95
N GLU A 184 -4.20 -26.56 1.52
CA GLU A 184 -3.21 -25.52 1.78
C GLU A 184 -3.56 -24.19 1.08
N ILE A 185 -4.01 -24.25 -0.18
CA ILE A 185 -4.51 -23.07 -0.89
C ILE A 185 -5.71 -22.46 -0.17
N ALA A 186 -6.63 -23.27 0.34
CA ALA A 186 -7.77 -22.78 1.12
C ALA A 186 -7.33 -22.13 2.44
N ALA A 187 -6.34 -22.72 3.13
CA ALA A 187 -5.76 -22.16 4.35
C ALA A 187 -5.08 -20.81 4.09
N LEU A 188 -4.22 -20.73 3.08
CA LEU A 188 -3.52 -19.49 2.69
C LEU A 188 -4.50 -18.38 2.28
N LYS A 189 -5.55 -18.71 1.51
CA LYS A 189 -6.62 -17.76 1.18
C LYS A 189 -7.32 -17.26 2.44
N GLY A 190 -7.60 -18.14 3.40
CA GLY A 190 -8.19 -17.79 4.68
C GLY A 190 -7.29 -16.87 5.52
N GLU A 191 -5.98 -17.10 5.52
CA GLU A 191 -5.01 -16.24 6.20
C GLU A 191 -4.90 -14.86 5.54
N LEU A 192 -4.86 -14.81 4.21
CA LEU A 192 -4.84 -13.54 3.47
C LEU A 192 -6.06 -12.67 3.80
N LEU A 193 -7.25 -13.27 3.81
CA LEU A 193 -8.47 -12.55 4.20
C LEU A 193 -8.41 -12.02 5.64
N LYS A 194 -7.87 -12.81 6.58
CA LYS A 194 -7.68 -12.36 7.96
C LYS A 194 -6.67 -11.21 8.04
N MET A 195 -5.59 -11.26 7.26
CA MET A 195 -4.60 -10.18 7.20
C MET A 195 -5.19 -8.90 6.62
N ASP A 196 -5.96 -9.00 5.54
CA ASP A 196 -6.63 -7.86 4.93
C ASP A 196 -7.66 -7.24 5.88
N GLN A 197 -8.41 -8.06 6.62
CA GLN A 197 -9.31 -7.61 7.66
C GLN A 197 -8.55 -6.83 8.75
N ARG A 198 -7.44 -7.38 9.27
CA ARG A 198 -6.60 -6.71 10.28
C ARG A 198 -6.05 -5.38 9.76
N ARG A 199 -5.54 -5.35 8.52
CA ARG A 199 -5.02 -4.14 7.88
C ARG A 199 -6.11 -3.06 7.78
N ARG A 200 -7.34 -3.44 7.42
CA ARG A 200 -8.49 -2.51 7.39
C ARG A 200 -8.82 -1.97 8.77
N GLU A 201 -8.86 -2.83 9.79
CA GLU A 201 -9.11 -2.41 11.17
C GLU A 201 -8.00 -1.49 11.71
N GLU A 202 -6.74 -1.78 11.42
CA GLU A 202 -5.60 -0.93 11.77
C GLU A 202 -5.67 0.43 11.09
N ARG A 203 -5.99 0.45 9.78
CA ARG A 203 -6.22 1.70 9.03
C ARG A 203 -7.34 2.52 9.66
N ASP A 204 -8.46 1.91 10.03
CA ASP A 204 -9.59 2.62 10.61
C ASP A 204 -9.27 3.14 12.03
N LYS A 205 -8.49 2.39 12.82
CA LYS A 205 -7.93 2.85 14.10
C LYS A 205 -7.01 4.06 13.92
N LEU A 206 -6.11 4.01 12.94
CA LEU A 206 -5.20 5.12 12.61
C LEU A 206 -5.96 6.35 12.14
N LEU A 207 -6.95 6.20 11.26
CA LEU A 207 -7.81 7.29 10.81
C LEU A 207 -8.56 7.92 11.99
N THR A 208 -9.07 7.11 12.92
CA THR A 208 -9.75 7.59 14.12
C THR A 208 -8.80 8.38 15.04
N ALA A 209 -7.59 7.87 15.27
CA ALA A 209 -6.57 8.55 16.06
C ALA A 209 -6.15 9.88 15.41
N LEU A 210 -5.94 9.89 14.10
CA LEU A 210 -5.57 11.08 13.33
C LEU A 210 -6.68 12.15 13.36
N MET A 211 -7.95 11.75 13.24
CA MET A 211 -9.07 12.68 13.36
C MET A 211 -9.14 13.30 14.76
N ARG A 212 -8.82 12.53 15.80
CA ARG A 212 -8.75 13.04 17.17
C ARG A 212 -7.63 14.06 17.33
N THR A 213 -6.41 13.75 16.90
CA THR A 213 -5.27 14.67 17.00
C THR A 213 -5.47 15.94 16.16
N GLN A 214 -6.07 15.83 14.97
CA GLN A 214 -6.42 17.00 14.16
C GLN A 214 -7.46 17.90 14.84
N ARG A 215 -8.41 17.33 15.58
CA ARG A 215 -9.41 18.11 16.34
C ARG A 215 -8.76 18.82 17.53
N GLU A 216 -7.86 18.15 18.24
CA GLU A 216 -7.08 18.73 19.34
C GLU A 216 -6.21 19.89 18.83
N LEU A 217 -5.48 19.70 17.73
CA LEU A 217 -4.68 20.74 17.07
C LEU A 217 -5.51 21.96 16.66
N ARG A 218 -6.71 21.76 16.11
CA ARG A 218 -7.62 22.86 15.78
C ARG A 218 -8.02 23.64 17.03
N THR A 219 -8.38 22.94 18.10
CA THR A 219 -8.77 23.55 19.39
C THR A 219 -7.61 24.38 19.95
N LEU A 220 -6.40 23.82 19.98
CA LEU A 220 -5.19 24.52 20.41
C LEU A 220 -4.90 25.76 19.55
N ARG A 221 -5.06 25.69 18.22
CA ARG A 221 -4.90 26.88 17.35
C ARG A 221 -5.88 28.00 17.70
N TYR A 222 -7.13 27.67 18.02
CA TYR A 222 -8.11 28.66 18.48
C TYR A 222 -7.72 29.26 19.83
N GLU A 223 -7.30 28.45 20.79
CA GLU A 223 -6.87 28.91 22.12
C GLU A 223 -5.62 29.80 22.07
N VAL A 224 -4.61 29.39 21.29
CA VAL A 224 -3.40 30.19 21.05
C VAL A 224 -3.77 31.49 20.33
N GLY A 225 -4.64 31.47 19.33
CA GLY A 225 -5.13 32.68 18.65
C GLY A 225 -5.84 33.63 19.61
N LEU A 226 -6.68 33.12 20.51
CA LEU A 226 -7.39 33.91 21.53
C LEU A 226 -6.43 34.51 22.57
N THR A 227 -5.46 33.75 23.05
CA THR A 227 -4.47 34.23 24.03
C THR A 227 -3.56 35.30 23.44
N LEU A 228 -3.09 35.12 22.20
CA LEU A 228 -2.33 36.14 21.48
C LEU A 228 -3.18 37.41 21.25
N SER A 229 -4.43 37.27 20.82
CA SER A 229 -5.35 38.41 20.63
C SER A 229 -5.63 39.17 21.93
N ARG A 230 -5.81 38.47 23.05
CA ARG A 230 -5.98 39.10 24.38
C ARG A 230 -4.71 39.85 24.81
N ARG A 231 -3.53 39.26 24.59
CA ARG A 231 -2.24 39.90 24.90
C ARG A 231 -2.00 41.14 24.04
N GLU A 232 -2.32 41.08 22.76
CA GLU A 232 -2.27 42.19 21.80
C GLU A 232 -3.17 43.36 22.26
N ARG A 233 -4.43 43.07 22.61
CA ARG A 233 -5.37 44.09 23.12
C ARG A 233 -4.89 44.71 24.43
N LYS A 234 -4.29 43.93 25.34
CA LYS A 234 -3.73 44.45 26.60
C LYS A 234 -2.54 45.38 26.36
N LYS A 235 -1.66 45.05 25.41
CA LYS A 235 -0.56 45.95 24.99
C LYS A 235 -1.09 47.24 24.38
N ARG A 236 -2.06 47.18 23.47
CA ARG A 236 -2.64 48.39 22.84
C ARG A 236 -3.36 49.30 23.82
N ARG A 237 -4.03 48.74 24.83
CA ARG A 237 -4.74 49.51 25.86
C ARG A 237 -3.81 50.16 26.90
N GLY A 238 -2.60 49.63 27.10
CA GLY A 238 -1.58 50.21 27.97
C GLY A 238 -0.65 51.23 27.30
N PHE A 239 -0.75 51.41 25.98
CA PHE A 239 0.04 52.40 25.24
C PHE A 239 -0.70 53.74 25.05
N TRP A 240 -2.00 53.77 25.36
CA TRP A 240 -2.88 54.95 25.27
C TRP A 240 -3.44 55.38 26.64
N ALA A 241 -2.84 54.92 27.73
CA ALA A 241 -3.12 55.34 29.10
C ALA A 241 -1.81 55.85 29.72
#